data_AF-A0A6G1WP64-F1
#
_entry.id   AF-A0A6G1WP64-F1
#
_cell.length_a   1.000
_cell.length_b   1.000
_cell.length_c   1.000
_cell.angle_alpha   90.00
_cell.angle_beta   90.00
_cell.angle_gamma   90.00
#
_symmetry.space_group_name_H-M   'P 1'
#
loop_
_entity.id
_entity.type
_entity.pdbx_description
1 polymer ?
#
loop_
_entity_poly.entity_id
_entity_poly.type
_entity_poly.pdbx_seq_one_letter_code
_entity_poly.pdbx_strand_id
1 'polypeptide(L)'
;MGRHMQTRSVIEIAGSGIHLPAELIIAGYWASQTGLVVFVLNGVTPPAVNAVLDPIVVTLPFSIPGVLYVDINDEKRVREAVLFAEEIYAATRAFRRIAARCGIAPDTIESVGMAFSKLDSRVLLERIARRRSLAEAHPASPIAIGDRLGWRVADATGGSRAQFANVR
;
A
#
# COMPACT_ATOMS: atom_id res chain seq x y z
N MET A 1 -15.57 -0.85 -18.32
CA MET A 1 -15.74 0.26 -17.36
C MET A 1 -14.39 0.56 -16.74
N GLY A 2 -13.93 1.81 -16.77
CA GLY A 2 -12.77 2.19 -15.96
C GLY A 2 -13.13 2.17 -14.48
N ARG A 3 -12.23 1.74 -13.60
CA ARG A 3 -12.41 1.98 -12.16
C ARG A 3 -12.28 3.48 -11.96
N HIS A 4 -13.31 4.16 -11.45
CA HIS A 4 -13.10 5.48 -10.88
C HIS A 4 -12.09 5.32 -9.74
N MET A 5 -11.03 6.14 -9.78
CA MET A 5 -10.00 6.14 -8.74
C MET A 5 -10.56 6.87 -7.53
N GLN A 6 -11.36 6.15 -6.75
CA GLN A 6 -12.01 6.64 -5.54
C GLN A 6 -10.93 7.10 -4.54
N THR A 7 -11.05 8.35 -4.09
CA THR A 7 -10.12 8.93 -3.12
C THR A 7 -10.48 8.36 -1.75
N ARG A 8 -9.56 7.63 -1.12
CA ARG A 8 -9.84 7.05 0.19
C ARG A 8 -9.77 8.11 1.28
N SER A 9 -8.73 8.93 1.26
CA SER A 9 -8.55 9.99 2.25
C SER A 9 -7.96 11.25 1.64
N VAL A 10 -8.55 12.40 1.95
CA VAL A 10 -7.96 13.72 1.71
C VAL A 10 -7.43 14.25 3.03
N ILE A 11 -6.14 14.61 3.07
CA ILE A 11 -5.45 15.05 4.29
C ILE A 11 -4.81 16.41 4.00
N GLU A 12 -5.10 17.42 4.81
CA GLU A 12 -4.42 18.71 4.74
C GLU A 12 -3.02 18.62 5.38
N ILE A 13 -1.99 18.86 4.58
CA ILE A 13 -0.61 19.00 5.06
C ILE A 13 -0.30 20.50 5.13
N ALA A 14 -0.53 21.08 6.30
CA ALA A 14 -0.24 22.47 6.61
C ALA A 14 1.09 22.59 7.36
N GLY A 15 1.94 23.55 6.97
CA GLY A 15 3.23 23.81 7.60
C GLY A 15 3.12 24.82 8.75
N SER A 16 3.68 24.51 9.92
CA SER A 16 3.79 25.45 11.05
C SER A 16 5.11 26.24 10.97
N GLY A 17 5.27 27.00 9.89
CA GLY A 17 6.52 27.68 9.56
C GLY A 17 7.59 26.69 9.11
N ILE A 18 8.53 26.35 9.99
CA ILE A 18 9.71 25.51 9.66
C ILE A 18 9.41 24.01 9.80
N HIS A 19 8.36 23.62 10.54
CA HIS A 19 8.07 22.22 10.83
C HIS A 19 6.92 21.66 9.99
N LEU A 20 7.13 20.46 9.44
CA LEU A 20 6.10 19.66 8.79
C LEU A 20 5.55 18.59 9.76
N PRO A 21 4.28 18.18 9.62
CA PRO A 21 3.69 17.09 10.40
C PRO A 21 4.18 15.73 9.87
N ALA A 22 5.44 15.40 10.12
CA ALA A 22 6.11 14.25 9.52
C ALA A 22 5.39 12.92 9.78
N GLU A 23 4.92 12.67 11.00
CA GLU A 23 4.17 11.47 11.38
C GLU A 23 2.85 11.32 10.60
N LEU A 24 2.18 12.43 10.27
CA LEU A 24 0.95 12.45 9.47
C LEU A 24 1.23 12.18 7.99
N ILE A 25 2.30 12.77 7.46
CA ILE A 25 2.79 12.53 6.09
C ILE A 25 3.13 11.04 5.91
N ILE A 26 3.83 10.47 6.90
CA ILE A 26 4.19 9.05 6.94
C ILE A 26 2.92 8.18 7.06
N ALA A 27 2.03 8.43 8.02
CA ALA A 27 0.81 7.65 8.20
C ALA A 27 -0.09 7.67 6.95
N GLY A 28 -0.23 8.81 6.29
CA GLY A 28 -0.96 8.94 5.02
C GLY A 28 -0.31 8.15 3.87
N TYR A 29 1.03 8.14 3.79
CA TYR A 29 1.75 7.33 2.82
C TYR A 29 1.61 5.82 3.08
N TRP A 30 1.69 5.38 4.35
CA TRP A 30 1.43 3.98 4.71
C TRP A 30 -0.03 3.57 4.43
N ALA A 31 -1.00 4.45 4.63
CA ALA A 31 -2.41 4.22 4.29
C ALA A 31 -2.67 4.15 2.78
N SER A 32 -1.78 4.68 1.93
CA SER A 32 -1.92 4.57 0.47
C SER A 32 -1.77 3.13 -0.06
N GLN A 33 -1.33 2.17 0.77
CA GLN A 33 -1.29 0.74 0.45
C GLN A 33 -2.64 0.08 0.10
N THR A 34 -3.75 0.79 0.29
CA THR A 34 -5.13 0.26 0.22
C THR A 34 -6.14 1.25 -0.38
N GLY A 35 -5.69 2.38 -0.90
CA GLY A 35 -6.51 3.33 -1.66
C GLY A 35 -5.71 4.59 -2.00
N LEU A 36 -6.25 5.46 -2.88
CA LEU A 36 -5.59 6.74 -3.15
C LEU A 36 -5.69 7.65 -1.92
N VAL A 37 -4.56 8.22 -1.50
CA VAL A 37 -4.51 9.29 -0.50
C VAL A 37 -4.10 10.59 -1.19
N VAL A 38 -4.82 11.67 -0.93
CA VAL A 38 -4.53 13.01 -1.48
C VAL A 38 -4.02 13.91 -0.36
N PHE A 39 -2.84 14.49 -0.52
CA PHE A 39 -2.33 15.54 0.35
C PHE A 39 -2.66 16.91 -0.26
N VAL A 40 -3.52 17.66 0.43
CA VAL A 40 -3.77 19.08 0.12
C VAL A 40 -2.71 19.90 0.83
N LEU A 41 -1.76 20.43 0.07
CA LEU A 41 -0.61 21.16 0.57
C LEU A 41 -0.98 22.61 0.84
N ASN A 42 -0.80 23.06 2.09
CA ASN A 42 -1.14 24.41 2.54
C ASN A 42 0.08 25.10 3.13
N GLY A 43 0.73 25.96 2.33
CA GLY A 43 2.03 26.56 2.67
C GLY A 43 3.19 25.56 2.68
N VAL A 44 3.02 24.40 2.02
CA VAL A 44 3.98 23.29 1.98
C VAL A 44 4.32 22.98 0.52
N THR A 45 5.58 22.69 0.22
CA THR A 45 6.04 22.38 -1.14
C THR A 45 6.19 20.86 -1.34
N PRO A 46 5.93 20.32 -2.55
CA PRO A 46 6.15 18.91 -2.85
C PRO A 46 7.56 18.37 -2.49
N PRO A 47 8.68 19.09 -2.74
CA PRO A 47 10.00 18.62 -2.33
C PRO A 47 10.18 18.49 -0.82
N ALA A 48 9.52 19.33 -0.03
CA ALA A 48 9.58 19.25 1.44
C ALA A 48 8.80 18.04 1.98
N VAL A 49 7.70 17.65 1.31
CA VAL A 49 7.00 16.38 1.62
C VAL A 49 7.84 15.17 1.18
N ASN A 50 8.47 15.22 0.00
CA ASN A 50 9.36 14.16 -0.46
C ASN A 50 10.52 13.93 0.51
N ALA A 51 11.17 14.98 1.02
CA ALA A 51 12.25 14.85 1.99
C ALA A 51 11.86 14.13 3.30
N VAL A 52 10.56 14.10 3.66
CA VAL A 52 10.02 13.31 4.77
C VAL A 52 9.78 11.84 4.35
N LEU A 53 9.42 11.61 3.10
CA LEU A 53 9.06 10.28 2.57
C LEU A 53 10.26 9.50 2.00
N ASP A 54 11.30 10.15 1.48
CA ASP A 54 12.44 9.50 0.81
C ASP A 54 13.09 8.36 1.63
N PRO A 55 13.26 8.46 2.97
CA PRO A 55 13.79 7.36 3.80
C PRO A 55 12.84 6.15 3.92
N ILE A 56 11.56 6.32 3.56
CA ILE A 56 10.46 5.39 3.84
C ILE A 56 9.84 4.83 2.54
N VAL A 57 9.94 5.54 1.41
CA VAL A 57 9.50 5.07 0.08
C VAL A 57 10.09 3.70 -0.26
N VAL A 58 11.36 3.45 0.10
CA VAL A 58 12.05 2.18 -0.10
C VAL A 58 11.54 1.02 0.78
N THR A 59 10.65 1.29 1.75
CA THR A 59 10.12 0.29 2.69
C THR A 59 8.77 -0.30 2.29
N LEU A 60 8.13 0.25 1.24
CA LEU A 60 6.85 -0.22 0.72
C LEU A 60 6.96 -0.88 -0.66
N PRO A 61 6.03 -1.78 -1.03
CA PRO A 61 5.99 -2.35 -2.37
C PRO A 61 5.68 -1.29 -3.44
N PHE A 62 6.33 -1.38 -4.60
CA PHE A 62 6.07 -0.49 -5.76
C PHE A 62 4.64 -0.59 -6.34
N SER A 63 3.80 -1.52 -5.84
CA SER A 63 2.42 -1.73 -6.28
C SER A 63 1.39 -0.85 -5.54
N ILE A 64 1.81 0.09 -4.70
CA ILE A 64 0.88 0.99 -3.99
C ILE A 64 0.41 2.13 -4.92
N PRO A 65 -0.87 2.57 -4.80
CA PRO A 65 -1.35 3.83 -5.39
C PRO A 65 -0.49 5.07 -5.07
N GLY A 66 0.12 5.12 -3.90
CA GLY A 66 0.90 6.27 -3.43
C GLY A 66 0.04 7.49 -3.07
N VAL A 67 0.69 8.63 -2.91
CA VAL A 67 0.07 9.90 -2.52
C VAL A 67 0.02 10.88 -3.69
N LEU A 68 -1.14 11.50 -3.91
CA LEU A 68 -1.29 12.61 -4.87
C LEU A 68 -1.13 13.94 -4.14
N TYR A 69 -0.29 14.83 -4.66
CA TYR A 69 -0.17 16.20 -4.17
C TYR A 69 -1.11 17.14 -4.91
N VAL A 70 -1.83 17.95 -4.15
CA VAL A 70 -2.72 19.02 -4.65
C VAL A 70 -2.39 20.29 -3.89
N ASP A 71 -2.11 21.39 -4.59
CA ASP A 71 -1.97 22.70 -3.94
C ASP A 71 -3.34 23.20 -3.47
N ILE A 72 -3.44 23.76 -2.25
CA ILE A 72 -4.71 24.26 -1.70
C ILE A 72 -5.38 25.36 -2.57
N ASN A 73 -4.60 26.04 -3.41
CA ASN A 73 -5.08 27.08 -4.33
C ASN A 73 -5.59 26.53 -5.67
N ASP A 74 -5.31 25.27 -6.02
CA ASP A 74 -5.97 24.58 -7.15
C ASP A 74 -7.38 24.14 -6.71
N GLU A 75 -8.31 25.09 -6.59
CA GLU A 75 -9.69 24.83 -6.17
C GLU A 75 -10.38 23.75 -7.01
N LYS A 76 -9.96 23.54 -8.26
CA LYS A 76 -10.51 22.49 -9.12
C LYS A 76 -10.06 21.11 -8.62
N ARG A 77 -8.75 20.87 -8.48
CA ARG A 77 -8.24 19.59 -7.96
C ARG A 77 -8.64 19.35 -6.52
N VAL A 78 -8.70 20.40 -5.69
CA VAL A 78 -9.21 20.29 -4.31
C VAL A 78 -10.67 19.84 -4.31
N ARG A 79 -11.52 20.43 -5.17
CA ARG A 79 -12.93 20.04 -5.32
C ARG A 79 -13.08 18.59 -5.80
N GLU A 80 -12.33 18.20 -6.82
CA GLU A 80 -12.32 16.82 -7.34
C GLU A 80 -11.88 15.83 -6.25
N ALA A 81 -10.83 16.15 -5.48
CA ALA A 81 -10.35 15.31 -4.40
C ALA A 81 -11.40 15.13 -3.28
N VAL A 82 -12.02 16.20 -2.78
CA VAL A 82 -12.98 16.11 -1.66
C VAL A 82 -14.33 15.52 -2.06
N LEU A 83 -14.78 15.69 -3.31
CA LEU A 83 -16.06 15.12 -3.77
C LEU A 83 -16.01 13.59 -3.95
N PHE A 84 -14.84 13.00 -4.13
CA PHE A 84 -14.64 11.55 -4.24
C PHE A 84 -13.97 10.94 -3.00
N ALA A 85 -13.91 11.68 -1.89
CA ALA A 85 -13.28 11.26 -0.64
C ALA A 85 -14.20 10.39 0.23
N GLU A 86 -13.70 9.26 0.74
CA GLU A 86 -14.36 8.55 1.85
C GLU A 86 -14.17 9.29 3.19
N GLU A 87 -13.00 9.94 3.37
CA GLU A 87 -12.66 10.69 4.58
C GLU A 87 -11.88 11.98 4.27
N ILE A 88 -12.14 13.05 5.04
CA ILE A 88 -11.49 14.35 4.87
C ILE A 88 -10.96 14.84 6.22
N TYR A 89 -9.65 15.05 6.31
CA TYR A 89 -8.95 15.50 7.51
C TYR A 89 -8.34 16.88 7.30
N ALA A 90 -8.76 17.86 8.10
CA ALA A 90 -8.38 19.27 7.94
C ALA A 90 -7.67 19.83 9.19
N ALA A 91 -6.53 20.47 8.97
CA ALA A 91 -5.72 21.17 9.96
C ALA A 91 -6.20 22.62 10.17
N THR A 92 -6.65 23.31 9.12
CA THR A 92 -6.94 24.75 9.14
C THR A 92 -8.40 25.09 8.88
N ARG A 93 -8.80 26.27 9.35
CA ARG A 93 -10.08 26.90 8.97
C ARG A 93 -10.08 27.40 7.52
N ALA A 94 -8.95 27.39 6.79
CA ALA A 94 -8.92 27.70 5.36
C ALA A 94 -9.47 26.53 4.56
N PHE A 95 -8.85 25.35 4.65
CA PHE A 95 -9.29 24.17 3.91
C PHE A 95 -10.71 23.73 4.27
N ARG A 96 -11.11 23.77 5.56
CA ARG A 96 -12.50 23.52 5.99
C ARG A 96 -13.53 24.38 5.24
N ARG A 97 -13.20 25.65 4.95
CA ARG A 97 -14.09 26.54 4.17
C ARG A 97 -14.10 26.20 2.68
N ILE A 98 -12.98 25.73 2.12
CA ILE A 98 -12.91 25.28 0.71
C ILE A 98 -13.75 24.01 0.51
N ALA A 99 -13.60 23.01 1.39
CA ALA A 99 -14.40 21.80 1.38
C ALA A 99 -15.90 22.10 1.55
N ALA A 100 -16.28 22.97 2.50
CA ALA A 100 -17.67 23.41 2.65
C ALA A 100 -18.23 24.15 1.41
N ARG A 101 -17.42 24.97 0.72
CA ARG A 101 -17.79 25.55 -0.59
C ARG A 101 -17.98 24.51 -1.70
N CYS A 102 -17.43 23.31 -1.54
CA CYS A 102 -17.62 22.19 -2.47
C CYS A 102 -18.83 21.30 -2.11
N GLY A 103 -19.62 21.67 -1.09
CA GLY A 103 -20.80 20.92 -0.66
C GLY A 103 -20.54 19.86 0.42
N ILE A 104 -19.31 19.77 0.95
CA ILE A 104 -18.98 18.85 2.05
C ILE A 104 -19.58 19.38 3.36
N ALA A 105 -20.31 18.53 4.08
CA ALA A 105 -20.91 18.88 5.36
C ALA A 105 -19.81 19.11 6.44
N PRO A 106 -19.85 20.20 7.24
CA PRO A 106 -18.73 20.55 8.13
C PRO A 106 -18.41 19.53 9.23
N ASP A 107 -19.37 18.69 9.59
CA ASP A 107 -19.30 17.60 10.56
C ASP A 107 -18.60 16.34 10.00
N THR A 108 -18.60 16.13 8.68
CA THR A 108 -17.83 15.04 8.04
C THR A 108 -16.35 15.38 7.83
N ILE A 109 -15.91 16.58 8.21
CA ILE A 109 -14.52 17.02 8.10
C ILE A 109 -13.81 16.89 9.46
N GLU A 110 -13.01 15.85 9.62
CA GLU A 110 -12.30 15.57 10.88
C GLU A 110 -11.04 16.41 11.06
N SER A 111 -10.47 16.41 12.27
CA SER A 111 -9.17 17.05 12.55
C SER A 111 -8.03 16.13 12.10
N VAL A 112 -6.93 16.70 11.60
CA VAL A 112 -5.70 15.92 11.35
C VAL A 112 -5.14 15.25 12.60
N GLY A 113 -5.46 15.75 13.80
CA GLY A 113 -5.14 15.07 15.07
C GLY A 113 -5.90 13.75 15.27
N MET A 114 -7.05 13.55 14.61
CA MET A 114 -7.77 12.27 14.58
C MET A 114 -7.24 11.33 13.49
N ALA A 115 -6.64 11.89 12.42
CA ALA A 115 -6.16 11.15 11.27
C ALA A 115 -5.11 10.11 11.65
N PHE A 116 -4.12 10.47 12.47
CA PHE A 116 -3.04 9.56 12.86
C PHE A 116 -3.59 8.25 13.47
N SER A 117 -4.42 8.35 14.50
CA SER A 117 -5.03 7.20 15.18
C SER A 117 -5.89 6.33 14.27
N LYS A 118 -6.60 6.93 13.30
CA LYS A 118 -7.43 6.20 12.32
C LYS A 118 -6.61 5.51 11.23
N LEU A 119 -5.60 6.20 10.70
CA LEU A 119 -4.73 5.70 9.63
C LEU A 119 -3.85 4.55 10.16
N ASP A 120 -3.19 4.73 11.31
CA ASP A 120 -2.32 3.70 11.89
C ASP A 120 -3.10 2.43 12.29
N SER A 121 -4.24 2.61 12.99
CA SER A 121 -5.13 1.48 13.34
C SER A 121 -5.57 0.69 12.10
N ARG A 122 -5.83 1.36 10.97
CA ARG A 122 -6.20 0.68 9.72
C ARG A 122 -5.01 0.01 9.03
N VAL A 123 -3.85 0.67 8.96
CA VAL A 123 -2.63 0.05 8.42
C VAL A 123 -2.30 -1.22 9.20
N LEU A 124 -2.45 -1.21 10.53
CA LEU A 124 -2.31 -2.39 11.38
C LEU A 124 -3.35 -3.47 11.06
N LEU A 125 -4.65 -3.14 11.04
CA LEU A 125 -5.73 -4.08 10.74
C LEU A 125 -5.61 -4.70 9.34
N GLU A 126 -5.27 -3.91 8.33
CA GLU A 126 -5.09 -4.37 6.94
C GLU A 126 -3.80 -5.19 6.76
N ARG A 127 -2.78 -4.95 7.58
CA ARG A 127 -1.58 -5.81 7.64
C ARG A 127 -1.86 -7.13 8.34
N ILE A 128 -2.73 -7.14 9.36
CA ILE A 128 -3.25 -8.38 9.98
C ILE A 128 -4.12 -9.16 8.99
N ALA A 129 -5.04 -8.51 8.28
CA ALA A 129 -5.91 -9.12 7.28
C ALA A 129 -5.09 -9.73 6.12
N ARG A 130 -4.10 -9.00 5.59
CA ARG A 130 -3.19 -9.53 4.55
C ARG A 130 -2.36 -10.73 5.06
N ARG A 131 -1.90 -10.74 6.31
CA ARG A 131 -1.20 -11.90 6.89
C ARG A 131 -2.11 -13.11 7.07
N ARG A 132 -3.39 -12.93 7.45
CA ARG A 132 -4.38 -14.01 7.51
C ARG A 132 -4.67 -14.57 6.12
N SER A 133 -5.02 -13.72 5.16
CA SER A 133 -5.29 -14.12 3.78
C SER A 133 -4.10 -14.84 3.13
N LEU A 134 -2.86 -14.43 3.41
CA LEU A 134 -1.66 -15.13 2.90
C LEU A 134 -1.45 -16.51 3.54
N ALA A 135 -1.81 -16.68 4.82
CA ALA A 135 -1.77 -17.97 5.52
C ALA A 135 -2.96 -18.88 5.13
N GLU A 136 -4.12 -18.32 4.81
CA GLU A 136 -5.29 -19.04 4.28
C GLU A 136 -5.08 -19.45 2.81
N ALA A 137 -4.28 -18.69 2.05
CA ALA A 137 -3.84 -19.04 0.69
C ALA A 137 -2.65 -20.04 0.68
N HIS A 138 -1.92 -20.16 1.79
CA HIS A 138 -0.97 -21.26 2.04
C HIS A 138 -1.47 -22.13 3.21
N PRO A 139 -2.58 -22.88 3.04
CA PRO A 139 -2.86 -23.98 3.94
C PRO A 139 -1.70 -24.96 3.75
N ALA A 140 -0.86 -25.10 4.78
CA ALA A 140 0.29 -25.97 4.68
C ALA A 140 -0.23 -27.40 4.57
N SER A 141 -0.27 -27.94 3.34
CA SER A 141 -0.63 -29.34 3.10
C SER A 141 0.18 -30.19 4.05
N PRO A 142 -0.44 -30.98 4.94
CA PRO A 142 0.29 -31.93 5.75
C PRO A 142 1.05 -32.82 4.79
N ILE A 143 2.39 -32.77 4.83
CA ILE A 143 3.22 -33.69 4.06
C ILE A 143 2.93 -35.06 4.66
N ALA A 144 2.03 -35.79 4.01
CA ALA A 144 1.73 -37.16 4.37
C ALA A 144 3.03 -37.95 4.21
N ILE A 145 3.65 -38.31 5.34
CA ILE A 145 4.80 -39.20 5.38
C ILE A 145 4.28 -40.60 5.05
N GLY A 146 4.03 -40.82 3.76
CA GLY A 146 3.61 -42.09 3.18
C GLY A 146 4.79 -43.04 3.12
N ASP A 147 4.69 -44.15 3.84
CA ASP A 147 5.72 -45.17 3.93
C ASP A 147 5.96 -45.88 2.57
N ARG A 148 7.24 -46.21 2.31
CA ARG A 148 7.74 -47.07 1.19
C ARG A 148 7.65 -46.42 -0.21
N LEU A 149 8.60 -46.61 -1.12
CA LEU A 149 9.32 -47.85 -1.48
C LEU A 149 10.83 -47.67 -1.68
N GLY A 150 11.56 -48.78 -1.62
CA GLY A 150 13.02 -48.80 -1.51
C GLY A 150 13.79 -48.59 -2.82
N TRP A 151 14.87 -47.81 -2.73
CA TRP A 151 15.96 -47.75 -3.71
C TRP A 151 16.62 -49.12 -3.89
N ARG A 152 16.62 -49.67 -5.10
CA ARG A 152 17.43 -50.84 -5.48
C ARG A 152 18.63 -50.38 -6.31
N VAL A 153 19.83 -50.62 -5.77
CA VAL A 153 21.04 -50.71 -6.58
C VAL A 153 20.94 -51.96 -7.46
N ALA A 154 21.40 -51.87 -8.70
CA ALA A 154 21.56 -53.00 -9.60
C ALA A 154 23.03 -53.11 -10.01
N ASP A 155 23.78 -53.99 -9.33
CA ASP A 155 25.12 -54.36 -9.76
C ASP A 155 25.05 -55.20 -11.05
N ALA A 156 25.99 -54.96 -11.96
CA ALA A 156 26.11 -55.71 -13.22
C ALA A 156 27.59 -55.90 -13.60
N THR A 157 28.19 -57.00 -13.17
CA THR A 157 29.57 -57.39 -13.50
C THR A 157 29.66 -58.85 -13.91
N GLY A 158 30.12 -59.08 -15.14
CA GLY A 158 30.41 -60.41 -15.72
C GLY A 158 29.20 -61.13 -16.35
N GLY A 159 29.36 -61.89 -17.44
CA GLY A 159 30.52 -61.95 -18.34
C GLY A 159 30.61 -63.19 -19.26
N SER A 160 31.04 -62.94 -20.50
CA SER A 160 31.74 -63.88 -21.41
C SER A 160 30.94 -64.86 -22.30
N ARG A 161 31.54 -65.07 -23.49
CA ARG A 161 31.32 -66.10 -24.55
C ARG A 161 30.03 -66.09 -25.41
N ALA A 162 30.04 -66.57 -26.67
CA ALA A 162 30.97 -66.39 -27.82
C ALA A 162 30.58 -67.27 -29.03
N GLN A 163 30.47 -66.71 -30.24
CA GLN A 163 30.71 -67.29 -31.60
C GLN A 163 30.47 -66.16 -32.63
N PHE A 164 31.35 -65.86 -33.60
CA PHE A 164 31.70 -66.59 -34.85
C PHE A 164 30.47 -66.93 -35.72
N ALA A 165 30.38 -66.68 -37.05
CA ALA A 165 31.08 -65.86 -38.06
C ALA A 165 30.19 -65.88 -39.35
N ASN A 166 30.45 -65.37 -40.56
CA ASN A 166 31.55 -64.62 -41.22
C ASN A 166 31.02 -64.03 -42.57
N VAL A 167 31.77 -63.14 -43.27
CA VAL A 167 31.68 -62.83 -44.74
C VAL A 167 30.38 -62.12 -45.23
N ARG A 168 30.36 -61.19 -46.20
CA ARG A 168 31.36 -60.60 -47.12
C ARG A 168 31.67 -59.13 -46.77
#